data_AF-A0A1B6FRV6-F1
#
_entry.id   AF-A0A1B6FRV6-F1
#
_cell.length_a   1.000
_cell.length_b   1.000
_cell.length_c   1.000
_cell.angle_alpha   90.00
_cell.angle_beta   90.00
_cell.angle_gamma   90.00
#
_symmetry.space_group_name_H-M   'P 1'
#
loop_
_entity.id
_entity.type
_entity.pdbx_description
1 polymer ?
#
loop_
_entity_poly.entity_id
_entity_poly.type
_entity_poly.pdbx_seq_one_letter_code
_entity_poly.pdbx_strand_id
1 'polypeptide(L)'
;IGSYCPQFLRRPRKCRPQRYRRHDGLCNNLDHPTWGAARTPFRRLVPPEYQDGISSPRVGSDDFPLPPARHVSSKMHRDTSQKHEHGVTFMFAAWGQLTDHDLTLAAETKDPVTRRDPD
;
A
#
# COMPACT_ATOMS: atom_id res chain seq x y z
N ILE A 1 -6.09 14.63 16.69
CA ILE A 1 -4.84 14.08 16.11
C ILE A 1 -4.21 12.94 16.95
N GLY A 2 -4.30 12.93 18.29
CA GLY A 2 -3.63 11.91 19.13
C GLY A 2 -4.19 10.48 19.13
N SER A 3 -5.44 10.28 18.71
CA SER A 3 -6.10 8.97 18.65
C SER A 3 -5.88 8.19 17.34
N TYR A 4 -5.52 8.89 16.25
CA TYR A 4 -5.44 8.30 14.90
C TYR A 4 -4.02 7.98 14.45
N CYS A 5 -3.02 8.70 14.97
CA CYS A 5 -1.62 8.46 14.62
C CYS A 5 -0.96 7.56 15.68
N PRO A 6 -0.36 6.42 15.30
CA PRO A 6 0.31 5.52 16.22
C PRO A 6 1.30 6.23 17.14
N GLN A 7 1.28 5.91 18.43
CA GLN A 7 2.10 6.60 19.43
C GLN A 7 3.61 6.53 19.11
N PHE A 8 4.06 5.44 18.48
CA PHE A 8 5.47 5.27 18.10
C PHE A 8 5.92 6.20 16.97
N LEU A 9 4.99 6.73 16.17
CA LEU A 9 5.28 7.76 15.15
C LEU A 9 5.37 9.17 15.76
N ARG A 10 4.69 9.40 16.89
CA ARG A 10 4.62 10.71 17.55
C ARG A 10 5.80 11.03 18.46
N ARG A 11 6.50 10.02 18.97
CA ARG A 11 7.55 10.23 19.99
C ARG A 11 8.94 10.13 19.35
N PRO A 12 9.81 11.15 19.52
CA PRO A 12 11.19 11.05 19.06
C PRO A 12 11.88 9.90 19.80
N ARG A 13 12.36 8.92 19.03
CA ARG A 13 13.12 7.79 19.56
C ARG A 13 14.62 8.11 19.46
N LYS A 14 15.34 8.01 20.58
CA LYS A 14 16.81 8.03 20.53
C LYS A 14 17.30 6.66 20.11
N CYS A 15 17.75 6.54 18.86
CA CYS A 15 18.34 5.32 18.33
C CYS A 15 19.87 5.34 18.53
N ARG A 16 20.48 4.15 18.57
CA ARG A 16 21.93 3.96 18.55
C ARG A 16 22.26 2.92 17.48
N PRO A 17 23.46 2.97 16.85
CA PRO A 17 23.91 1.92 15.95
C PRO A 17 23.81 0.55 16.63
N GLN A 18 23.24 -0.42 15.92
CA GLN A 18 23.14 -1.82 16.34
C GLN A 18 23.73 -2.70 15.26
N ARG A 19 24.23 -3.88 15.64
CA ARG A 19 24.81 -4.85 14.68
C ARG A 19 23.77 -5.42 13.71
N TYR A 20 22.52 -5.56 14.15
CA TYR A 20 21.47 -6.25 13.41
C TYR A 20 20.23 -5.37 13.19
N ARG A 21 19.49 -5.68 12.13
CA ARG A 21 18.21 -5.03 11.82
C ARG A 21 17.16 -5.43 12.84
N ARG A 22 16.27 -4.49 13.17
CA ARG A 22 15.06 -4.80 13.93
C ARG A 22 14.01 -5.38 12.99
N HIS A 23 13.22 -6.33 13.47
CA HIS A 23 12.13 -6.96 12.71
C HIS A 23 11.03 -5.96 12.28
N ASP A 24 10.92 -4.82 12.98
CA ASP A 24 9.93 -3.77 12.72
C ASP A 24 10.48 -2.61 11.85
N GLY A 25 11.74 -2.69 11.39
CA GLY A 25 12.39 -1.68 10.54
C GLY A 25 12.78 -0.37 11.25
N LEU A 26 12.41 -0.18 12.51
CA LEU A 26 12.73 1.03 13.29
C LEU A 26 14.24 1.16 13.54
N CYS A 27 14.71 2.41 13.67
CA CYS A 27 16.11 2.77 13.89
C CYS A 27 17.06 2.39 12.75
N ASN A 28 16.54 2.06 11.55
CA ASN A 28 17.39 1.90 10.37
C ASN A 28 18.05 3.24 9.97
N ASN A 29 17.28 4.32 10.02
CA ASN A 29 17.77 5.69 9.91
C ASN A 29 17.87 6.31 11.32
N LEU A 30 19.04 6.83 11.70
CA LEU A 30 19.30 7.35 13.05
C LEU A 30 18.68 8.73 13.30
N ASP A 31 18.60 9.56 12.26
CA ASP A 31 18.02 10.91 12.29
C ASP A 31 16.49 10.86 12.17
N HIS A 32 16.00 9.88 11.42
CA HIS A 32 14.57 9.61 11.22
C HIS A 32 14.21 8.15 11.57
N PRO A 33 14.13 7.81 12.87
CA PRO A 33 13.92 6.44 13.37
C PRO A 33 12.76 5.64 12.80
N THR A 34 11.77 6.30 12.21
CA THR A 34 10.51 5.69 11.73
C THR A 34 10.46 5.49 10.21
N TRP A 35 11.44 6.00 9.47
CA TRP A 35 11.47 5.83 8.01
C TRP A 35 11.65 4.36 7.63
N GLY A 36 10.73 3.85 6.80
CA GLY A 36 10.72 2.45 6.36
C GLY A 36 10.31 1.44 7.43
N ALA A 37 9.85 1.89 8.60
CA ALA A 37 9.35 0.99 9.64
C ALA A 37 7.99 0.40 9.24
N ALA A 38 7.74 -0.85 9.64
CA ALA A 38 6.47 -1.52 9.41
C ALA A 38 5.32 -0.85 10.18
N ARG A 39 4.07 -1.03 9.72
CA ARG A 39 2.85 -0.44 10.31
C ARG A 39 2.85 1.09 10.32
N THR A 40 3.52 1.70 9.35
CA THR A 40 3.49 3.14 9.11
C THR A 40 2.71 3.43 7.82
N PRO A 41 2.09 4.62 7.68
CA PRO A 41 1.39 4.96 6.45
C PRO A 41 2.37 5.06 5.27
N PHE A 42 1.90 4.71 4.08
CA PHE A 42 2.66 4.92 2.85
C PHE A 42 3.02 6.40 2.66
N ARG A 43 4.23 6.65 2.16
CA ARG A 43 4.64 7.98 1.73
C ARG A 43 3.87 8.36 0.47
N ARG A 44 3.22 9.52 0.49
CA ARG A 44 2.60 10.10 -0.71
C ARG A 44 3.66 10.87 -1.50
N LEU A 45 3.86 10.53 -2.77
CA LEU A 45 4.73 11.26 -3.70
C LEU A 45 4.02 12.46 -4.33
N VAL A 46 2.70 12.38 -4.46
CA VAL A 46 1.80 13.44 -4.92
C VAL A 46 0.63 13.62 -3.95
N PRO A 47 -0.04 14.78 -3.90
CA PRO A 47 -1.24 14.96 -3.10
C PRO A 47 -2.32 13.91 -3.41
N PRO A 48 -3.11 13.46 -2.42
CA PRO A 48 -4.23 12.56 -2.67
C PRO A 48 -5.38 13.25 -3.40
N GLU A 49 -6.11 12.49 -4.22
CA GLU A 49 -7.34 12.93 -4.86
C GLU A 49 -8.53 12.08 -4.37
N TYR A 50 -9.38 12.69 -3.55
CA TYR A 50 -10.63 12.12 -3.02
C TYR A 50 -11.81 12.99 -3.44
N GLN A 51 -13.02 12.42 -3.51
CA GLN A 51 -14.21 13.17 -3.93
C GLN A 51 -14.56 14.32 -2.96
N ASP A 52 -14.43 14.05 -1.66
CA ASP A 52 -14.62 15.00 -0.55
C ASP A 52 -13.31 15.72 -0.16
N GLY A 53 -12.21 15.47 -0.88
CA GLY A 53 -10.88 15.96 -0.52
C GLY A 53 -10.28 15.32 0.74
N ILE A 54 -10.92 14.32 1.35
CA ILE A 54 -10.52 13.74 2.64
C ILE A 54 -10.33 12.23 2.57
N SER A 55 -11.38 11.48 2.22
CA SER A 55 -11.37 10.01 2.34
C SER A 55 -12.30 9.27 1.38
N SER A 56 -13.35 9.93 0.88
CA SER A 56 -14.31 9.28 -0.02
C SER A 56 -13.64 8.94 -1.36
N PRO A 57 -13.83 7.72 -1.89
CA PRO A 57 -13.30 7.34 -3.19
C PRO A 57 -13.74 8.33 -4.26
N ARG A 58 -12.82 8.67 -5.17
CA ARG A 58 -13.12 9.54 -6.31
C ARG A 58 -14.21 8.92 -7.17
N VAL A 59 -15.23 9.71 -7.55
CA VAL A 59 -16.31 9.24 -8.43
C VAL A 59 -16.29 9.88 -9.81
N GLY A 60 -15.47 10.89 -10.05
CA GLY A 60 -15.42 11.61 -11.32
C GLY A 60 -14.20 12.51 -11.51
N SER A 61 -14.05 13.02 -12.73
CA SER A 61 -13.16 14.12 -13.10
C SER A 61 -13.84 14.96 -14.16
N ASP A 62 -13.64 16.27 -14.14
CA ASP A 62 -14.07 17.16 -15.25
C ASP A 62 -15.55 17.02 -15.62
N ASP A 63 -16.45 17.16 -14.64
CA ASP A 63 -17.92 17.04 -14.75
C ASP A 63 -18.48 15.68 -15.16
N PHE A 64 -17.63 14.66 -15.38
CA PHE A 64 -18.07 13.31 -15.76
C PHE A 64 -17.75 12.24 -14.70
N PRO A 65 -18.62 11.22 -14.53
CA PRO A 65 -18.37 10.11 -13.63
C PRO A 65 -17.30 9.16 -14.19
N LEU A 66 -16.51 8.56 -13.30
CA LEU A 66 -15.58 7.48 -13.64
C LEU A 66 -16.39 6.23 -14.06
N PRO A 67 -15.93 5.47 -15.06
CA PRO A 67 -16.58 4.24 -15.47
C PRO A 67 -16.48 3.18 -14.34
N PRO A 68 -17.47 2.27 -14.22
CA PRO A 68 -17.39 1.16 -13.27
C PRO A 68 -16.14 0.32 -13.52
N ALA A 69 -15.43 -0.08 -12.46
CA ALA A 69 -14.19 -0.87 -12.57
C ALA A 69 -14.39 -2.17 -13.39
N ARG A 70 -15.54 -2.82 -13.26
CA ARG A 70 -15.88 -4.03 -14.04
C ARG A 70 -16.04 -3.74 -15.54
N HIS A 71 -16.57 -2.57 -15.89
CA HIS A 71 -16.69 -2.15 -17.29
C HIS A 71 -15.29 -1.96 -17.90
N VAL A 72 -14.38 -1.28 -17.20
CA VAL A 72 -12.98 -1.11 -17.64
C VAL A 72 -12.28 -2.46 -17.79
N SER A 73 -12.40 -3.34 -16.79
CA SER A 73 -11.83 -4.70 -16.83
C SER A 73 -12.32 -5.49 -18.05
N SER A 74 -13.64 -5.54 -18.29
CA SER A 74 -14.22 -6.34 -19.38
C SER A 74 -13.97 -5.78 -20.78
N LYS A 75 -13.74 -4.47 -20.91
CA LYS A 75 -13.52 -3.82 -22.21
C LYS A 75 -12.04 -3.67 -22.56
N MET A 76 -11.18 -3.36 -21.58
CA MET A 76 -9.77 -3.05 -21.81
C MET A 76 -8.84 -4.24 -21.51
N HIS A 77 -9.12 -5.04 -20.48
CA HIS A 77 -8.28 -6.16 -20.04
C HIS A 77 -8.88 -7.50 -20.49
N ARG A 78 -9.19 -7.61 -21.79
CA ARG A 78 -9.78 -8.83 -22.34
C ARG A 78 -8.72 -9.92 -22.43
N ASP A 79 -9.07 -11.11 -21.96
CA ASP A 79 -8.26 -12.29 -22.21
C ASP A 79 -8.37 -12.65 -23.70
N THR A 80 -7.25 -12.51 -24.41
CA THR A 80 -7.14 -12.84 -25.83
C THR A 80 -6.53 -14.23 -26.07
N SER A 81 -6.35 -15.03 -25.01
CA SER A 81 -5.71 -16.36 -25.06
C SER A 81 -4.37 -16.37 -25.80
N GLN A 82 -3.63 -15.26 -25.69
CA GLN A 82 -2.31 -15.14 -26.29
C GLN A 82 -1.31 -15.91 -25.43
N LYS A 83 -0.44 -16.68 -26.09
CA LYS A 83 0.65 -17.38 -25.40
C LYS A 83 1.63 -16.35 -24.87
N HIS A 84 2.19 -16.62 -23.69
CA HIS A 84 3.27 -15.79 -23.15
C HIS A 84 4.49 -15.84 -24.09
N GLU A 85 5.25 -14.76 -24.14
CA GLU A 85 6.53 -14.74 -24.85
C GLU A 85 7.53 -15.65 -24.14
N HIS A 86 8.35 -16.39 -24.90
CA HIS A 86 9.31 -17.36 -24.34
C HIS A 86 10.61 -16.71 -23.81
N GLY A 87 10.64 -15.38 -23.70
CA GLY A 87 11.81 -14.62 -23.22
C GLY A 87 12.02 -14.65 -21.70
N VAL A 88 11.04 -15.11 -20.93
CA VAL A 88 11.11 -15.20 -19.47
C VAL A 88 10.51 -16.50 -18.96
N THR A 89 11.05 -17.01 -17.86
CA THR A 89 10.46 -18.15 -17.14
C THR A 89 9.38 -17.67 -16.18
N PHE A 90 8.51 -18.58 -15.73
CA PHE A 90 7.52 -18.27 -14.70
C PHE A 90 8.12 -17.72 -13.40
N MET A 91 9.41 -17.99 -13.14
CA MET A 91 10.14 -17.42 -12.00
C MET A 91 10.08 -15.89 -11.98
N PHE A 92 9.94 -15.24 -13.14
CA PHE A 92 9.79 -13.78 -13.23
C PHE A 92 8.57 -13.28 -12.44
N ALA A 93 7.39 -13.90 -12.65
CA ALA A 93 6.17 -13.52 -11.95
C ALA A 93 6.24 -13.87 -10.46
N ALA A 94 6.76 -15.06 -10.14
CA ALA A 94 6.88 -15.53 -8.76
C ALA A 94 7.84 -14.64 -7.93
N TRP A 95 8.98 -14.27 -8.50
CA TRP A 95 9.94 -13.35 -7.86
C TRP A 95 9.35 -11.95 -7.68
N GLY A 96 8.54 -11.49 -8.63
CA GLY A 96 7.80 -10.23 -8.50
C GLY A 96 6.89 -10.22 -7.27
N GLN A 97 6.08 -11.27 -7.08
CA GLN A 97 5.20 -11.39 -5.91
C GLN A 97 5.99 -11.51 -4.59
N LEU A 98 7.07 -12.31 -4.58
CA LEU A 98 7.93 -12.42 -3.40
C LEU A 98 8.49 -11.05 -2.99
N THR A 99 8.93 -10.26 -3.97
CA THR A 99 9.50 -8.92 -3.72
C THR A 99 8.42 -7.95 -3.24
N ASP A 100 7.24 -7.96 -3.87
CA ASP A 100 6.10 -7.13 -3.44
C ASP A 100 5.72 -7.40 -1.97
N HIS A 101 5.64 -8.68 -1.60
CA HIS A 101 5.28 -9.12 -0.25
C HIS A 101 6.34 -8.83 0.82
N ASP A 102 7.62 -8.64 0.47
CA ASP A 102 8.66 -8.21 1.41
C ASP A 102 8.62 -6.68 1.63
N LEU A 103 8.19 -5.92 0.62
CA LEU A 103 8.24 -4.47 0.64
C LEU A 103 6.96 -3.82 1.18
N THR A 104 5.78 -4.35 0.84
CA THR A 104 4.52 -3.65 1.12
C THR A 104 3.37 -4.58 1.52
N LEU A 105 2.47 -4.02 2.34
CA LEU A 105 1.16 -4.60 2.62
C LEU A 105 0.21 -3.48 3.06
N ALA A 106 -0.88 -3.27 2.30
CA ALA A 106 -2.00 -2.40 2.69
C ALA A 106 -3.11 -3.28 3.28
N ALA A 107 -3.11 -3.48 4.60
CA ALA A 107 -4.11 -4.31 5.25
C ALA A 107 -5.52 -3.72 5.12
N GLU A 108 -6.50 -4.58 4.87
CA GLU A 108 -7.90 -4.18 4.78
C GLU A 108 -8.46 -3.76 6.14
N THR A 109 -9.40 -2.83 6.11
CA THR A 109 -10.16 -2.45 7.29
C THR A 109 -11.18 -3.54 7.59
N LYS A 110 -11.11 -4.10 8.80
CA LYS A 110 -12.12 -5.03 9.31
C LYS A 110 -13.49 -4.39 9.33
N ASP A 111 -14.53 -5.21 9.15
CA ASP A 111 -15.91 -4.76 9.30
C ASP A 111 -16.09 -4.07 10.68
N PRO A 112 -16.64 -2.84 10.72
CA PRO A 112 -16.66 -2.04 11.94
C PRO A 112 -17.53 -2.66 13.05
N VAL A 113 -18.47 -3.54 12.71
CA VAL A 113 -19.41 -4.17 13.66
C VAL A 113 -18.91 -5.54 14.10
N THR A 114 -18.67 -6.42 13.14
CA THR A 114 -18.35 -7.84 13.34
C THR A 114 -16.85 -8.09 13.54
N ARG A 115 -15.99 -7.14 13.13
CA ARG A 115 -14.52 -7.25 13.11
C ARG A 115 -13.99 -8.45 12.33
N ARG A 116 -14.80 -9.00 11.44
CA ARG A 116 -14.37 -10.00 10.46
C ARG A 116 -13.66 -9.31 9.32
N ASP A 117 -12.81 -10.07 8.66
CA ASP A 117 -12.21 -9.62 7.41
C ASP A 117 -13.32 -9.58 6.35
N PRO A 118 -13.28 -8.63 5.39
CA PRO A 118 -14.24 -8.60 4.28
C PRO A 118 -14.18 -9.93 3.51
N ASP A 119 -15.35 -10.50 3.19
CA ASP A 119 -15.46 -11.71 2.36
C ASP A 119 -15.07 -11.43 0.89
#